data_AF-T0I9K9-F1
#
_entry.id   AF-T0I9K9-F1
#
_cell.length_a   1.000
_cell.length_b   1.000
_cell.length_c   1.000
_cell.angle_alpha   90.00
_cell.angle_beta   90.00
_cell.angle_gamma   90.00
#
_symmetry.space_group_name_H-M   'P 1'
#
loop_
_entity.id
_entity.type
_entity.pdbx_description
1 polymer ?
#
loop_
_entity_poly.entity_id
_entity_poly.type
_entity_poly.pdbx_seq_one_letter_code
_entity_poly.pdbx_strand_id
1 'polypeptide(L)' 'MYNILENEHVEGTYNVSGVDEIQNIEDCHFHLYGKLESKPLKKIGHITALDDLVGKANIKASVQ' A
#
# COMPACT_ATOMS: atom_id res chain seq x y z
N MET A 1 -3.61 -2.86 8.98
CA MET A 1 -2.38 -2.58 8.21
C MET A 1 -2.31 -3.57 7.06
N TYR A 2 -2.05 -3.11 5.85
CA TYR A 2 -1.96 -3.92 4.64
C TYR A 2 -0.58 -3.76 4.01
N ASN A 3 0.04 -4.88 3.64
CA ASN A 3 1.33 -4.86 2.94
C ASN A 3 1.11 -4.56 1.46
N ILE A 4 2.00 -3.79 0.87
CA ILE A 4 2.07 -3.62 -0.58
C ILE A 4 3.12 -4.60 -1.08
N LEU A 5 2.67 -5.59 -1.86
CA LEU A 5 3.52 -6.60 -2.46
C LEU A 5 3.67 -6.31 -3.96
N GLU A 6 4.84 -6.62 -4.48
CA GLU A 6 5.09 -6.54 -5.91
C GLU A 6 4.48 -7.72 -6.68
N ASN A 7 4.35 -7.53 -7.99
CA ASN A 7 3.85 -8.53 -8.91
C ASN A 7 4.75 -9.78 -8.87
N GLU A 8 4.13 -10.96 -8.84
CA GLU A 8 4.84 -12.24 -8.76
C GLU A 8 5.55 -12.65 -10.07
N HIS A 9 5.20 -12.03 -11.19
CA HIS A 9 5.68 -12.38 -12.53
C HIS A 9 6.53 -11.27 -13.19
N VAL A 10 6.75 -10.14 -12.52
CA VAL A 10 7.45 -8.98 -13.10
C VAL A 10 8.60 -8.52 -12.22
N GLU A 11 9.78 -8.40 -12.83
CA GLU A 11 11.00 -7.89 -12.21
C GLU A 11 11.49 -6.61 -12.92
N GLY A 12 12.16 -5.74 -12.18
CA GLY A 12 12.70 -4.47 -12.71
C GLY A 12 12.14 -3.23 -12.00
N THR A 13 12.32 -2.05 -12.61
CA THR A 13 11.81 -0.80 -12.04
C THR A 13 10.28 -0.79 -12.00
N TYR A 14 9.71 -0.37 -10.89
CA TYR A 14 8.26 -0.25 -10.73
C TYR A 14 7.82 1.20 -10.60
N ASN A 15 6.54 1.43 -10.87
CA ASN A 15 5.84 2.66 -10.55
C ASN A 15 4.68 2.33 -9.61
N VAL A 16 4.29 3.28 -8.76
CA VAL A 16 3.11 3.16 -7.91
C VAL A 16 2.07 4.15 -8.41
N SER A 17 0.83 3.69 -8.56
CA SER A 17 -0.33 4.51 -8.91
C SER A 17 -1.35 4.48 -7.77
N GLY A 18 -2.30 5.41 -7.79
CA GLY A 18 -3.36 5.53 -6.77
C GLY A 18 -2.92 6.11 -5.41
N VAL A 19 -1.70 6.63 -5.34
CA VAL A 19 -1.18 7.26 -4.11
C VAL A 19 -2.00 8.50 -3.72
N ASP A 20 -2.46 9.27 -4.70
CA ASP A 20 -3.30 10.45 -4.46
C ASP A 20 -4.67 10.06 -3.88
N GLU A 21 -5.26 8.96 -4.32
CA GLU A 21 -6.54 8.48 -3.77
C GLU A 21 -6.39 8.10 -2.30
N ILE A 22 -5.33 7.36 -1.95
CA ILE A 22 -5.04 6.97 -0.57
C ILE A 22 -4.82 8.19 0.32
N GLN A 23 -4.06 9.18 -0.15
CA GLN A 23 -3.79 10.41 0.60
C GLN A 23 -5.04 11.26 0.87
N ASN A 24 -6.11 11.08 0.08
CA ASN A 24 -7.39 11.75 0.31
C ASN A 24 -8.29 11.02 1.33
N ILE A 25 -7.92 9.81 1.77
CA ILE A 25 -8.68 9.07 2.79
C ILE A 25 -8.20 9.50 4.18
N GLU A 26 -9.14 9.98 5.00
CA GLU A 26 -8.87 10.38 6.39
C GLU A 26 -8.23 9.24 7.20
N ASP A 27 -7.15 9.58 7.89
CA ASP A 27 -6.33 8.67 8.69
C ASP A 27 -5.86 7.40 7.94
N CYS A 28 -5.60 7.53 6.64
CA CYS A 28 -4.99 6.48 5.83
C CYS A 28 -3.57 6.87 5.42
N HIS A 29 -2.59 6.16 5.97
CA HIS A 29 -1.17 6.47 5.80
C HIS A 29 -0.50 5.48 4.87
N PHE A 30 -0.02 5.99 3.74
CA PHE A 30 0.77 5.26 2.76
C PHE A 30 2.27 5.40 3.04
N HIS A 31 3.01 4.29 3.04
CA HIS A 31 4.45 4.29 3.27
C HIS A 31 5.20 3.35 2.32
N LEU A 32 6.14 3.89 1.55
CA LEU A 32 7.08 3.13 0.72
C LEU A 32 8.47 3.07 1.35
N TYR A 33 9.15 1.93 1.16
CA TYR A 33 10.51 1.70 1.65
C TYR A 33 11.62 2.25 0.74
N GLY A 34 11.29 2.95 -0.34
CA GLY A 34 12.29 3.51 -1.27
C GLY A 34 13.07 2.46 -2.07
N LYS A 35 12.51 1.26 -2.26
CA LYS A 35 13.11 0.22 -3.09
C LYS A 35 13.02 0.65 -4.56
N LEU A 36 14.10 0.49 -5.33
CA LEU A 36 14.14 0.88 -6.75
C LEU A 36 13.77 -0.27 -7.70
N GLU A 37 13.88 -1.51 -7.23
CA GLU A 37 13.69 -2.72 -8.03
C GLU A 37 12.67 -3.67 -7.41
N SER A 38 11.86 -4.20 -8.32
CA SER A 38 10.87 -5.22 -8.07
C SER A 38 11.42 -6.62 -8.09
N LYS A 39 10.98 -7.42 -7.11
CA LYS A 39 11.15 -8.88 -7.09
C LYS A 39 9.82 -9.55 -6.71
N PRO A 40 9.58 -10.80 -7.15
CA PRO A 40 8.33 -11.50 -6.89
C PRO A 40 7.91 -11.45 -5.43
N LEU A 41 6.69 -10.95 -5.18
CA LEU A 41 6.06 -10.86 -3.85
C LEU A 41 6.87 -10.10 -2.81
N LYS A 42 7.85 -9.29 -3.22
CA LYS A 42 8.66 -8.50 -2.30
C LYS A 42 7.79 -7.37 -1.77
N LYS A 43 7.83 -7.22 -0.44
CA LYS A 43 7.15 -6.13 0.26
C LYS A 43 7.85 -4.81 -0.03
N ILE A 44 7.16 -3.86 -0.67
CA ILE A 44 7.69 -2.52 -1.01
C ILE A 44 7.19 -1.41 -0.10
N GLY A 45 6.16 -1.69 0.68
CA GLY A 45 5.59 -0.70 1.57
C GLY A 45 4.43 -1.28 2.37
N HIS A 46 3.64 -0.37 2.93
CA HIS A 46 2.42 -0.69 3.63
C HIS A 46 1.46 0.50 3.67
N ILE A 47 0.19 0.18 3.91
CA ILE A 47 -0.86 1.13 4.24
C ILE A 47 -1.32 0.86 5.67
N THR A 48 -1.39 1.93 6.47
CA THR A 48 -1.93 1.90 7.82
C THR A 48 -3.12 2.84 7.87
N ALA A 49 -4.32 2.29 8.06
CA ALA A 49 -5.52 3.07 8.32
C ALA A 49 -5.88 3.02 9.80
N LEU A 50 -6.34 4.14 10.34
CA LEU A 50 -6.85 4.26 11.71
C LEU A 50 -8.35 4.53 11.67
N ASP A 51 -9.04 3.97 12.66
CA ASP A 51 -10.44 4.22 12.95
C ASP A 51 -10.77 3.68 14.35
N ASP A 52 -11.91 4.07 14.89
CA ASP A 52 -12.41 3.57 16.18
C ASP A 52 -12.78 2.09 16.13
N LEU A 53 -13.14 1.59 14.94
CA LEU A 53 -13.50 0.21 14.71
C LEU A 53 -12.57 -0.43 13.68
N VAL A 54 -12.00 -1.58 14.03
CA VAL A 54 -11.15 -2.37 13.12
C VAL A 54 -11.81 -2.63 11.77
N GLY A 55 -13.13 -2.86 11.74
CA GLY A 55 -13.87 -3.05 10.49
C GLY A 55 -13.83 -1.82 9.58
N LYS A 56 -13.96 -0.62 10.15
CA LYS A 56 -13.87 0.65 9.39
C LYS A 56 -12.43 0.92 8.93
N ALA A 57 -11.45 0.69 9.80
CA ALA A 57 -10.04 0.77 9.43
C ALA A 57 -9.68 -0.20 8.29
N ASN A 58 -10.25 -1.41 8.29
CA ASN A 58 -10.06 -2.37 7.21
C ASN A 58 -10.68 -1.88 5.90
N ILE A 59 -11.90 -1.35 5.92
CA ILE A 59 -12.55 -0.79 4.72
C ILE A 59 -11.70 0.34 4.10
N LYS A 60 -11.17 1.25 4.93
CA LYS A 60 -10.28 2.34 4.48
C LYS A 60 -9.00 1.81 3.82
N ALA A 61 -8.39 0.76 4.38
CA ALA A 61 -7.12 0.22 3.89
C ALA A 61 -7.26 -0.80 2.75
N SER A 62 -8.45 -1.37 2.55
CA SER A 62 -8.74 -2.35 1.49
C SER A 62 -9.14 -1.72 0.15
N VAL A 63 -9.06 -0.40 0.03
CA VAL A 63 -9.20 0.29 -1.26
C VAL A 63 -7.91 0.03 -2.03
N GLN A 64 -7.86 -1.11 -2.73
CA GLN A 64 -6.79 -1.54 -3.63
C GLN A 64 -7.38 -1.92 -4.98
#